data_AF-A0A9W6F6R5-F1
#
_entry.id   AF-A0A9W6F6R5-F1
#
_cell.length_a   1.000
_cell.length_b   1.000
_cell.length_c   1.000
_cell.angle_alpha   90.00
_cell.angle_beta   90.00
_cell.angle_gamma   90.00
#
_symmetry.space_group_name_H-M   'P 1'
#
loop_
_entity.id
_entity.type
_entity.pdbx_description
1 polymer ?
#
loop_
_entity_poly.entity_id
_entity_poly.type
_entity_poly.pdbx_seq_one_letter_code
_entity_poly.pdbx_strand_id
1 'polypeptide(L)'
;MDSVLSTAQTILTGYDVTLQRQIRSEERTWRVEDLAYRQHERELAYQEHQFMLEERAFLATQVQQAHVDNARALWQRFVNRNRAEVQEKAEQLKALSALSALLAGFALVSFLEFQFVVNADYNHALLPLFALTTGITVGVEVAAVVLCSLMLASIMRVGKMYVSEEEEAEFMHRCHVFVSQYRPGARPPAPPRTFSAYWAHRCEGEWSTAFRLFSIGVPCFFINLALAGWIKFHQASTPTAASLVTCCMGVALLWNLYTHHKWGRYLLQDEAAEQDAGLRLTQPPVGLPFDWHLPQMSLSDAPASERTARELGQGLRHQESPPVQDQDQALVQPQVTSLGEDGATNHGEAAVCIDGTLSTVGSCPQPQWAT
;
A
#
# COMPACT_ATOMS: atom_id res chain seq x y z
N MET A 1 95.27 -43.06 -38.51
CA MET A 1 94.43 -41.95 -38.00
C MET A 1 93.00 -42.04 -38.51
N ASP A 2 92.80 -42.54 -39.73
CA ASP A 2 91.47 -42.63 -40.38
C ASP A 2 90.45 -43.53 -39.65
N SER A 3 90.87 -44.61 -38.99
CA SER A 3 89.92 -45.47 -38.23
C SER A 3 89.37 -44.77 -36.99
N VAL A 4 90.18 -43.94 -36.32
CA VAL A 4 89.77 -43.17 -35.14
C VAL A 4 88.78 -42.08 -35.56
N LEU A 5 89.03 -41.44 -36.71
CA LEU A 5 88.17 -40.40 -37.27
C LEU A 5 86.82 -40.97 -37.73
N SER A 6 86.83 -42.15 -38.37
CA SER A 6 85.60 -42.89 -38.75
C SER A 6 84.78 -43.33 -37.53
N THR A 7 85.44 -43.83 -36.48
CA THR A 7 84.75 -44.21 -35.23
C THR A 7 84.13 -42.99 -34.54
N ALA A 8 84.85 -41.86 -34.47
CA ALA A 8 84.33 -40.61 -33.90
C ALA A 8 83.14 -40.06 -34.69
N GLN A 9 83.20 -40.11 -36.02
CA GLN A 9 82.10 -39.68 -36.90
C GLN A 9 80.87 -40.60 -36.78
N THR A 10 81.07 -41.90 -36.56
CA THR A 10 80.00 -42.87 -36.30
C THR A 10 79.35 -42.63 -34.93
N ILE A 11 80.14 -42.28 -33.91
CA ILE A 11 79.62 -41.94 -32.57
C ILE A 11 78.84 -40.62 -32.61
N LEU A 12 79.34 -39.58 -33.29
CA LEU A 12 78.64 -38.31 -33.45
C LEU A 12 77.32 -38.47 -34.20
N THR A 13 77.32 -39.22 -35.32
CA THR A 13 76.09 -39.48 -36.07
C THR A 13 75.10 -40.36 -35.29
N GLY A 14 75.59 -41.32 -34.51
CA GLY A 14 74.76 -42.10 -33.59
C GLY A 14 74.12 -41.22 -32.51
N TYR A 15 74.89 -40.31 -31.91
CA TYR A 15 74.40 -39.34 -30.94
C TYR A 15 73.36 -38.39 -31.55
N ASP A 16 73.64 -37.84 -32.74
CA ASP A 16 72.70 -36.98 -33.47
C ASP A 16 71.39 -37.71 -33.78
N VAL A 17 71.44 -38.99 -34.19
CA VAL A 17 70.23 -39.78 -34.45
C VAL A 17 69.44 -40.04 -33.17
N THR A 18 70.10 -40.31 -32.03
CA THR A 18 69.40 -40.49 -30.75
C THR A 18 68.78 -39.21 -30.23
N LEU A 19 69.51 -38.08 -30.32
CA LEU A 19 69.02 -36.76 -29.96
C LEU A 19 67.84 -36.37 -30.84
N GLN A 20 67.93 -36.59 -32.15
CA GLN A 20 66.85 -36.28 -33.08
C GLN A 20 65.62 -37.16 -32.87
N ARG A 21 65.80 -38.42 -32.43
CA ARG A 21 64.67 -39.27 -32.01
C ARG A 21 64.00 -38.75 -30.75
N GLN A 22 64.78 -38.31 -29.77
CA GLN A 22 64.28 -37.75 -28.52
C GLN A 22 63.51 -36.45 -28.76
N ILE A 23 64.06 -35.52 -29.54
CA ILE A 23 63.39 -34.28 -29.94
C ILE A 23 62.05 -34.60 -30.66
N ARG A 24 62.02 -35.58 -31.56
CA ARG A 24 60.76 -35.97 -32.25
C ARG A 24 59.76 -36.68 -31.34
N SER A 25 60.19 -37.32 -30.25
CA SER A 25 59.26 -37.86 -29.26
C SER A 25 58.69 -36.76 -28.39
N GLU A 26 59.52 -35.82 -27.95
CA GLU A 26 59.10 -34.63 -27.19
C GLU A 26 58.16 -33.75 -28.02
N GLU A 27 58.45 -33.52 -29.30
CA GLU A 27 57.58 -32.76 -30.19
C GLU A 27 56.22 -33.46 -30.38
N ARG A 28 56.17 -34.80 -30.31
CA ARG A 28 54.92 -35.56 -30.38
C ARG A 28 54.13 -35.45 -29.07
N THR A 29 54.79 -35.51 -27.91
CA THR A 29 54.12 -35.33 -26.63
C THR A 29 53.57 -33.92 -26.50
N TRP A 30 54.36 -32.90 -26.86
CA TRP A 30 53.93 -31.50 -26.88
C TRP A 30 52.72 -31.27 -27.78
N ARG A 31 52.68 -31.88 -28.98
CA ARG A 31 51.52 -31.78 -29.86
C ARG A 31 50.27 -32.44 -29.27
N VAL A 32 50.42 -33.56 -28.57
CA VAL A 32 49.29 -34.21 -27.90
C VAL A 32 48.78 -33.36 -26.74
N GLU A 33 49.68 -32.80 -25.93
CA GLU A 33 49.37 -31.91 -24.82
C GLU A 33 48.71 -30.60 -25.28
N ASP A 34 49.23 -29.97 -26.33
CA ASP A 34 48.65 -28.76 -26.94
C ASP A 34 47.26 -29.04 -27.52
N LEU A 35 47.06 -30.18 -28.19
CA LEU A 35 45.73 -30.58 -28.67
C LEU A 35 44.76 -30.83 -27.51
N ALA A 36 45.21 -31.48 -26.43
CA ALA A 36 44.40 -31.71 -25.24
C ALA A 36 44.07 -30.39 -24.52
N TYR A 37 45.02 -29.47 -24.41
CA TYR A 37 44.83 -28.15 -23.83
C TYR A 37 43.77 -27.35 -24.61
N ARG A 38 43.87 -27.31 -25.95
CA ARG A 38 42.86 -26.64 -26.80
C ARG A 38 41.49 -27.31 -26.78
N GLN A 39 41.42 -28.61 -26.51
CA GLN A 39 40.14 -29.29 -26.28
C GLN A 39 39.55 -28.85 -24.94
N HIS A 40 40.37 -28.83 -23.89
CA HIS A 40 39.97 -28.39 -22.58
C HIS A 40 39.52 -26.92 -22.55
N GLU A 41 40.23 -26.01 -23.21
CA GLU A 41 39.81 -24.61 -23.35
C GLU A 41 38.44 -24.48 -24.04
N ARG A 42 38.16 -25.30 -25.06
CA ARG A 42 36.86 -25.32 -25.73
C ARG A 42 35.76 -25.86 -24.82
N GLU A 43 36.05 -26.86 -23.99
CA GLU A 43 35.13 -27.38 -22.99
C GLU A 43 34.81 -26.35 -21.91
N LEU A 44 35.83 -25.65 -21.39
CA LEU A 44 35.68 -24.57 -20.43
C LEU A 44 34.85 -23.42 -21.02
N ALA A 45 35.19 -22.95 -22.22
CA ALA A 45 34.43 -21.90 -22.90
C ALA A 45 32.97 -22.31 -23.15
N TYR A 46 32.71 -23.59 -23.44
CA TYR A 46 31.36 -24.12 -23.57
C TYR A 46 30.60 -24.11 -22.23
N GLN A 47 31.25 -24.53 -21.14
CA GLN A 47 30.67 -24.53 -19.79
C GLN A 47 30.37 -23.11 -19.31
N GLU A 48 31.29 -22.17 -19.51
CA GLU A 48 31.09 -20.75 -19.21
C GLU A 48 29.90 -20.19 -19.99
N HIS A 49 29.79 -20.52 -21.28
CA HIS A 49 28.66 -20.09 -22.09
C HIS A 49 27.33 -20.64 -21.56
N GLN A 50 27.27 -21.91 -21.18
CA GLN A 50 26.08 -22.53 -20.59
C GLN A 50 25.70 -21.85 -19.27
N PHE A 51 26.67 -21.63 -18.38
CA PHE A 51 26.45 -20.94 -17.11
C PHE A 51 25.89 -19.52 -17.32
N MET A 52 26.44 -18.75 -18.26
CA MET A 52 25.95 -17.42 -18.59
C MET A 52 24.52 -17.44 -19.15
N LEU A 53 24.13 -18.49 -19.89
CA LEU A 53 22.75 -18.65 -20.39
C LEU A 53 21.78 -18.98 -19.26
N GLU A 54 22.17 -19.86 -18.34
CA GLU A 54 21.39 -20.23 -17.15
C GLU A 54 21.20 -19.03 -16.22
N GLU A 55 22.25 -18.23 -15.99
CA GLU A 55 22.17 -17.01 -15.19
C GLU A 55 21.18 -16.01 -15.78
N ARG A 56 21.23 -15.79 -17.11
CA ARG A 56 20.27 -14.91 -17.80
C ARG A 56 18.83 -15.42 -17.67
N ALA A 57 18.61 -16.72 -17.79
CA ALA A 57 17.29 -17.33 -17.62
C ALA A 57 16.78 -17.19 -16.17
N PHE A 58 17.66 -17.38 -15.20
CA PHE A 58 17.35 -17.20 -13.78
C PHE A 58 17.00 -15.75 -13.45
N LEU A 59 17.78 -14.78 -13.94
CA LEU A 59 17.51 -13.35 -13.76
C LEU A 59 16.19 -12.94 -14.40
N ALA A 60 15.89 -13.42 -15.62
CA ALA A 60 14.61 -13.16 -16.27
C ALA A 60 13.42 -13.67 -15.43
N THR A 61 13.55 -14.86 -14.84
CA THR A 61 12.54 -15.45 -13.95
C THR A 61 12.37 -14.63 -12.67
N GLN A 62 13.47 -14.19 -12.05
CA GLN A 62 13.42 -13.34 -10.86
C GLN A 62 12.71 -12.01 -11.11
N VAL A 63 12.99 -11.36 -12.25
CA VAL A 63 12.32 -10.11 -12.63
C VAL A 63 10.81 -10.32 -12.77
N GLN A 64 10.39 -11.41 -13.42
CA GLN A 64 8.98 -11.74 -13.55
C GLN A 64 8.30 -11.98 -12.20
N GLN A 65 8.98 -12.71 -11.29
CA GLN A 65 8.48 -12.96 -9.94
C GLN A 65 8.34 -11.64 -9.14
N ALA A 66 9.34 -10.76 -9.22
CA ALA A 66 9.31 -9.46 -8.57
C ALA A 66 8.13 -8.60 -9.06
N HIS A 67 7.77 -8.65 -10.34
CA HIS A 67 6.59 -7.94 -10.85
C HIS A 67 5.28 -8.42 -10.22
N VAL A 68 5.13 -9.73 -10.03
CA VAL A 68 3.94 -10.32 -9.38
C VAL A 68 3.90 -9.96 -7.89
N ASP A 69 5.03 -10.06 -7.20
CA ASP A 69 5.09 -9.78 -5.76
C ASP A 69 4.85 -8.31 -5.45
N ASN A 70 5.39 -7.41 -6.28
CA ASN A 70 5.06 -6.01 -6.19
C ASN A 70 3.55 -5.79 -6.39
N ALA A 71 2.91 -6.47 -7.36
CA ALA A 71 1.49 -6.29 -7.68
C ALA A 71 0.61 -6.70 -6.49
N ARG A 72 0.97 -7.80 -5.82
CA ARG A 72 0.40 -8.21 -4.54
C ARG A 72 0.60 -7.17 -3.45
N ALA A 73 1.79 -6.59 -3.33
CA ALA A 73 2.04 -5.56 -2.34
C ALA A 73 1.15 -4.31 -2.54
N LEU A 74 0.92 -3.86 -3.78
CA LEU A 74 -0.04 -2.77 -4.04
C LEU A 74 -1.46 -3.17 -3.74
N TRP A 75 -1.88 -4.34 -4.20
CA TRP A 75 -3.22 -4.84 -3.96
C TRP A 75 -3.52 -4.86 -2.45
N GLN A 76 -2.61 -5.42 -1.66
CA GLN A 76 -2.72 -5.44 -0.20
C GLN A 76 -2.83 -4.04 0.40
N ARG A 77 -2.09 -3.04 -0.11
CA ARG A 77 -2.23 -1.65 0.35
C ARG A 77 -3.61 -1.08 0.05
N PHE A 78 -4.13 -1.29 -1.15
CA PHE A 78 -5.49 -0.84 -1.50
C PHE A 78 -6.55 -1.52 -0.65
N VAL A 79 -6.45 -2.83 -0.46
CA VAL A 79 -7.38 -3.61 0.39
C VAL A 79 -7.29 -3.14 1.84
N ASN A 80 -6.09 -2.97 2.39
CA ASN A 80 -5.90 -2.50 3.76
C ASN A 80 -6.44 -1.08 3.96
N ARG A 81 -6.24 -0.19 2.99
CA ARG A 81 -6.80 1.16 3.03
C ARG A 81 -8.33 1.12 2.99
N ASN A 82 -8.92 0.41 2.04
CA ASN A 82 -10.37 0.23 1.95
C ASN A 82 -10.95 -0.36 3.24
N ARG A 83 -10.27 -1.34 3.85
CA ARG A 83 -10.68 -1.95 5.11
C ARG A 83 -10.66 -0.95 6.27
N ALA A 84 -9.62 -0.12 6.36
CA ALA A 84 -9.51 0.92 7.38
C ALA A 84 -10.62 1.97 7.22
N GLU A 85 -10.85 2.46 6.00
CA GLU A 85 -11.93 3.42 5.69
C GLU A 85 -13.31 2.84 6.06
N VAL A 86 -13.58 1.57 5.69
CA VAL A 86 -14.81 0.86 6.05
C VAL A 86 -14.98 0.79 7.57
N GLN A 87 -13.92 0.45 8.30
CA GLN A 87 -13.96 0.32 9.75
C GLN A 87 -14.24 1.67 10.41
N GLU A 88 -13.56 2.73 9.97
CA GLU A 88 -13.75 4.09 10.49
C GLU A 88 -15.19 4.57 10.29
N LYS A 89 -15.72 4.48 9.07
CA LYS A 89 -17.12 4.86 8.79
C LYS A 89 -18.10 3.99 9.57
N ALA A 90 -17.83 2.68 9.70
CA ALA A 90 -18.67 1.79 10.50
C ALA A 90 -18.69 2.17 11.98
N GLU A 91 -17.55 2.58 12.56
CA GLU A 91 -17.47 3.06 13.93
C GLU A 91 -18.25 4.36 14.12
N GLN A 92 -18.14 5.31 13.18
CA GLN A 92 -18.92 6.55 13.19
C GLN A 92 -20.42 6.27 13.18
N LEU A 93 -20.89 5.35 12.32
CA LEU A 93 -22.31 4.98 12.24
C LEU A 93 -22.82 4.26 13.50
N LYS A 94 -21.99 3.38 14.08
CA LYS A 94 -22.33 2.71 15.34
C LYS A 94 -22.47 3.72 16.47
N ALA A 95 -21.52 4.66 16.59
CA ALA A 95 -21.59 5.70 17.61
C ALA A 95 -22.82 6.59 17.43
N LEU A 96 -23.09 7.05 16.21
CA LEU A 96 -24.24 7.89 15.90
C LEU A 96 -25.57 7.19 16.18
N SER A 97 -25.73 5.94 15.74
CA SER A 97 -26.93 5.15 15.99
C SER A 97 -27.14 4.87 17.49
N ALA A 98 -26.07 4.59 18.25
CA ALA A 98 -26.16 4.36 19.69
C ALA A 98 -26.60 5.63 20.44
N LEU A 99 -26.02 6.79 20.12
CA LEU A 99 -26.39 8.07 20.72
C LEU A 99 -27.83 8.45 20.40
N SER A 100 -28.24 8.29 19.14
CA SER A 100 -29.60 8.57 18.69
C SER A 100 -30.63 7.67 19.39
N ALA A 101 -30.34 6.38 19.53
CA ALA A 101 -31.19 5.44 20.26
C ALA A 101 -31.34 5.80 21.75
N LEU A 102 -30.26 6.24 22.40
CA LEU A 102 -30.29 6.69 23.80
C LEU A 102 -31.15 7.96 23.96
N LEU A 103 -31.00 8.94 23.06
CA LEU A 103 -31.81 10.16 23.07
C LEU A 103 -33.30 9.86 22.85
N ALA A 104 -33.61 9.02 21.86
CA ALA A 104 -34.98 8.58 21.60
C ALA A 104 -35.59 7.86 22.82
N GLY A 105 -34.83 6.92 23.42
CA GLY A 105 -35.26 6.17 24.59
C GLY A 105 -35.50 7.08 25.80
N PHE A 106 -34.58 8.01 26.08
CA PHE A 106 -34.73 8.94 27.19
C PHE A 106 -35.90 9.92 26.98
N ALA A 107 -36.10 10.43 25.75
CA ALA A 107 -37.25 11.26 25.41
C ALA A 107 -38.58 10.51 25.60
N LEU A 108 -38.64 9.24 25.18
CA LEU A 108 -39.82 8.39 25.34
C LEU A 108 -40.11 8.07 26.81
N VAL A 109 -39.09 7.68 27.59
CA VAL A 109 -39.25 7.41 29.03
C VAL A 109 -39.70 8.67 29.76
N SER A 110 -39.09 9.82 29.46
CA SER A 110 -39.51 11.11 30.04
C SER A 110 -41.00 11.37 29.77
N PHE A 111 -41.47 11.14 28.54
CA PHE A 111 -42.87 11.31 28.18
C PHE A 111 -43.82 10.37 28.97
N LEU A 112 -43.43 9.11 29.19
CA LEU A 112 -44.25 8.13 29.92
C LEU A 112 -44.27 8.37 31.44
N GLU A 113 -43.16 8.84 32.01
CA GLU A 113 -43.01 9.09 33.45
C GLU A 113 -43.70 10.38 33.90
N PHE A 114 -43.92 11.35 33.00
CA PHE A 114 -44.67 12.55 33.33
C PHE A 114 -46.18 12.24 33.46
N GLN A 115 -46.58 11.82 34.65
CA GLN A 115 -47.99 11.76 35.04
C GLN A 115 -48.56 13.19 35.16
N PHE A 116 -49.44 13.55 34.23
CA PHE A 116 -50.05 14.88 34.18
C PHE A 116 -51.28 14.97 35.08
N VAL A 117 -51.22 15.76 36.14
CA VAL A 117 -52.40 16.15 36.92
C VAL A 117 -52.96 17.42 36.30
N VAL A 118 -53.99 17.26 35.46
CA VAL A 118 -54.62 18.37 34.74
C VAL A 118 -55.50 19.18 35.71
N ASN A 119 -55.03 20.36 36.11
CA ASN A 119 -55.82 21.34 36.85
C ASN A 119 -56.54 22.30 35.88
N ALA A 120 -57.65 22.90 36.33
CA ALA A 120 -58.50 23.76 35.51
C ALA A 120 -57.80 25.04 34.98
N ASP A 121 -56.77 25.55 35.68
CA ASP A 121 -56.04 26.78 35.31
C ASP A 121 -54.79 26.52 34.44
N TYR A 122 -54.69 25.33 33.83
CA TYR A 122 -53.52 24.94 33.06
C TYR A 122 -53.55 25.51 31.64
N ASN A 123 -52.41 26.03 31.15
CA ASN A 123 -52.30 26.49 29.77
C ASN A 123 -52.42 25.31 28.80
N HIS A 124 -53.60 25.18 28.18
CA HIS A 124 -53.95 24.11 27.25
C HIS A 124 -53.02 23.98 26.04
N ALA A 125 -52.21 25.01 25.71
CA ALA A 125 -51.27 24.98 24.60
C ALA A 125 -49.94 24.26 24.91
N LEU A 126 -49.53 24.16 26.19
CA LEU A 126 -48.22 23.57 26.56
C LEU A 126 -48.19 22.04 26.40
N LEU A 127 -49.29 21.37 26.74
CA LEU A 127 -49.41 19.92 26.64
C LEU A 127 -49.31 19.39 25.20
N PRO A 128 -50.06 19.92 24.21
CA PRO A 128 -49.92 19.48 22.83
C PRO A 128 -48.57 19.87 22.23
N LEU A 129 -47.98 21.01 22.63
CA LEU A 129 -46.64 21.40 22.18
C LEU A 129 -45.58 20.42 22.67
N PHE A 130 -45.62 20.02 23.95
CA PHE A 130 -44.73 19.01 24.52
C PHE A 130 -44.88 17.65 23.85
N ALA A 131 -46.11 17.20 23.60
CA ALA A 131 -46.38 15.96 22.89
C ALA A 131 -45.85 16.01 21.45
N LEU A 132 -46.05 17.13 20.75
CA LEU A 132 -45.55 17.35 19.40
C LEU A 132 -44.02 17.31 19.35
N THR A 133 -43.33 18.05 20.25
CA THR A 133 -41.86 18.09 20.29
C THR A 133 -41.27 16.75 20.66
N THR A 134 -41.90 16.01 21.58
CA THR A 134 -41.50 14.64 21.90
C THR A 134 -41.66 13.72 20.69
N GLY A 135 -42.80 13.77 20.00
CA GLY A 135 -43.06 12.95 18.82
C GLY A 135 -42.09 13.22 17.68
N ILE A 136 -41.77 14.50 17.42
CA ILE A 136 -40.75 14.89 16.44
C ILE A 136 -39.38 14.37 16.86
N THR A 137 -38.97 14.56 18.12
CA THR A 137 -37.67 14.10 18.63
C THR A 137 -37.52 12.59 18.43
N VAL A 138 -38.48 11.80 18.93
CA VAL A 138 -38.42 10.33 18.82
C VAL A 138 -38.48 9.89 17.36
N GLY A 139 -39.36 10.48 16.54
CA GLY A 139 -39.50 10.12 15.14
C GLY A 139 -38.24 10.38 14.31
N VAL A 140 -37.62 11.54 14.51
CA VAL A 140 -36.39 11.94 13.81
C VAL A 140 -35.19 11.11 14.26
N GLU A 141 -35.04 10.87 15.55
CA GLU A 141 -33.95 10.03 16.10
C GLU A 141 -34.11 8.56 15.65
N VAL A 142 -35.31 7.98 15.74
CA VAL A 142 -35.55 6.62 15.23
C VAL A 142 -35.26 6.51 13.73
N ALA A 143 -35.65 7.51 12.94
CA ALA A 143 -35.30 7.54 11.51
C ALA A 143 -33.78 7.58 11.29
N ALA A 144 -33.04 8.38 12.08
CA ALA A 144 -31.57 8.42 12.02
C ALA A 144 -30.94 7.07 12.39
N VAL A 145 -31.41 6.40 13.45
CA VAL A 145 -30.95 5.05 13.83
C VAL A 145 -31.17 4.04 12.71
N VAL A 146 -32.37 4.04 12.11
CA VAL A 146 -32.71 3.10 11.02
C VAL A 146 -31.83 3.34 9.80
N LEU A 147 -31.65 4.60 9.38
CA LEU A 147 -30.76 4.94 8.26
C LEU A 147 -29.32 4.50 8.53
N CYS A 148 -28.78 4.79 9.71
CA CYS A 148 -27.43 4.36 10.09
C CYS A 148 -27.29 2.83 10.10
N SER A 149 -28.31 2.10 10.57
CA SER A 149 -28.30 0.64 10.63
C SER A 149 -28.37 0.00 9.24
N LEU A 150 -29.23 0.51 8.35
CA LEU A 150 -29.33 0.05 6.97
C LEU A 150 -28.05 0.35 6.19
N MET A 151 -27.46 1.52 6.38
CA MET A 151 -26.20 1.88 5.76
C MET A 151 -25.04 1.02 6.26
N LEU A 152 -24.96 0.77 7.57
CA LEU A 152 -23.99 -0.15 8.15
C LEU A 152 -24.12 -1.56 7.57
N ALA A 153 -25.35 -2.08 7.44
CA ALA A 153 -25.60 -3.38 6.81
C ALA A 153 -25.15 -3.39 5.33
N SER A 154 -25.40 -2.30 4.60
CA SER A 154 -24.96 -2.14 3.21
C SER A 154 -23.44 -2.15 3.08
N ILE A 155 -22.73 -1.40 3.93
CA ILE A 155 -21.26 -1.36 3.94
C ILE A 155 -20.68 -2.73 4.29
N MET A 156 -21.24 -3.43 5.29
CA MET A 156 -20.77 -4.77 5.67
C MET A 156 -21.00 -5.80 4.56
N ARG A 157 -22.07 -5.67 3.78
CA ARG A 157 -22.33 -6.52 2.61
C ARG A 157 -21.33 -6.27 1.49
N VAL A 158 -21.06 -4.99 1.18
CA VAL A 158 -20.13 -4.60 0.12
C VAL A 158 -18.68 -4.85 0.53
N GLY A 159 -18.35 -4.72 1.81
CA GLY A 159 -17.04 -5.01 2.39
C GLY A 159 -16.52 -6.42 2.06
N LYS A 160 -17.44 -7.40 1.98
CA LYS A 160 -17.10 -8.77 1.58
C LYS A 160 -16.71 -8.90 0.11
N MET A 161 -17.18 -7.99 -0.76
CA MET A 161 -16.90 -8.04 -2.19
C MET A 161 -15.52 -7.46 -2.54
N TYR A 162 -14.96 -6.56 -1.72
CA TYR A 162 -13.62 -5.96 -1.96
C TYR A 162 -12.46 -6.92 -1.74
N VAL A 163 -12.71 -8.11 -1.21
CA VAL A 163 -11.72 -9.18 -1.01
C VAL A 163 -12.09 -10.36 -1.90
N SER A 164 -12.45 -10.09 -3.16
CA SER A 164 -12.70 -11.14 -4.14
C SER A 164 -11.39 -11.52 -4.83
N GLU A 165 -11.10 -12.82 -4.87
CA GLU A 165 -9.95 -13.37 -5.60
C GLU A 165 -10.02 -13.05 -7.11
N GLU A 166 -11.23 -12.92 -7.65
CA GLU A 166 -11.45 -12.56 -9.06
C GLU A 166 -11.03 -11.11 -9.35
N GLU A 167 -11.32 -10.17 -8.45
CA GLU A 167 -10.90 -8.77 -8.60
C GLU A 167 -9.39 -8.63 -8.42
N GLU A 168 -8.79 -9.43 -7.54
CA GLU A 168 -7.34 -9.54 -7.42
C GLU A 168 -6.72 -10.03 -8.74
N ALA A 169 -7.22 -11.13 -9.32
CA ALA A 169 -6.72 -11.68 -10.57
C ALA A 169 -6.83 -10.68 -11.74
N GLU A 170 -7.95 -9.97 -11.87
CA GLU A 170 -8.13 -8.93 -12.90
C GLU A 170 -7.16 -7.75 -12.67
N PHE A 171 -6.95 -7.35 -11.41
CA PHE A 171 -5.97 -6.33 -11.06
C PHE A 171 -4.54 -6.77 -11.42
N MET A 172 -4.15 -8.00 -11.07
CA MET A 172 -2.85 -8.57 -11.42
C MET A 172 -2.64 -8.58 -12.94
N HIS A 173 -3.67 -8.98 -13.70
CA HIS A 173 -3.60 -8.99 -15.16
C HIS A 173 -3.38 -7.57 -15.72
N ARG A 174 -4.11 -6.57 -15.22
CA ARG A 174 -3.93 -5.17 -15.64
C ARG A 174 -2.54 -4.64 -15.26
N CYS A 175 -2.01 -4.99 -14.08
CA CYS A 175 -0.66 -4.65 -13.68
C CYS A 175 0.40 -5.28 -14.59
N HIS A 176 0.20 -6.55 -14.98
CA HIS A 176 1.09 -7.23 -15.91
C HIS A 176 1.10 -6.56 -17.30
N VAL A 177 -0.08 -6.26 -17.85
CA VAL A 177 -0.21 -5.50 -19.11
C VAL A 177 0.45 -4.13 -18.98
N PHE A 178 0.27 -3.44 -17.86
CA PHE A 178 0.90 -2.16 -17.59
C PHE A 178 2.43 -2.23 -17.60
N VAL A 179 3.03 -3.24 -16.95
CA VAL A 179 4.49 -3.43 -16.94
C VAL A 179 5.02 -3.63 -18.36
N SER A 180 4.35 -4.47 -19.17
CA SER A 180 4.75 -4.69 -20.58
C SER A 180 4.63 -3.45 -21.46
N GLN A 181 3.73 -2.52 -21.12
CA GLN A 181 3.46 -1.30 -21.88
C GLN A 181 3.97 -0.04 -21.16
N TYR A 182 4.87 -0.21 -20.20
CA TYR A 182 5.29 0.87 -19.32
C TYR A 182 5.91 2.02 -20.11
N ARG A 183 5.46 3.23 -19.80
CA ARG A 183 6.08 4.47 -20.26
C ARG A 183 6.58 5.23 -19.04
N PRO A 184 7.77 5.84 -19.08
CA PRO A 184 8.24 6.71 -18.00
C PRO A 184 7.17 7.75 -17.62
N GLY A 185 6.79 7.79 -16.34
CA GLY A 185 5.73 8.67 -15.82
C GLY A 185 4.31 8.11 -15.88
N ALA A 186 4.09 6.92 -16.46
CA ALA A 186 2.81 6.22 -16.39
C ALA A 186 2.58 5.61 -15.01
N ARG A 187 1.30 5.44 -14.61
CA ARG A 187 0.92 4.93 -13.27
C ARG A 187 0.37 3.52 -13.31
N PRO A 188 0.60 2.73 -12.26
CA PRO A 188 -0.07 1.44 -12.13
C PRO A 188 -1.59 1.65 -12.15
N PRO A 189 -2.34 0.69 -12.72
CA PRO A 189 -3.79 0.76 -12.78
C PRO A 189 -4.38 0.80 -11.36
N ALA A 190 -5.44 1.58 -11.16
CA ALA A 190 -6.20 1.56 -9.92
C ALA A 190 -7.24 0.42 -9.95
N PRO A 191 -7.60 -0.16 -8.79
CA PRO A 191 -8.76 -1.03 -8.69
C PRO A 191 -10.04 -0.29 -9.13
N PRO A 192 -10.93 -0.91 -9.93
CA PRO A 192 -12.08 -0.24 -10.52
C PRO A 192 -13.14 0.12 -9.47
N ARG A 193 -13.16 -0.61 -8.35
CA ARG A 193 -14.08 -0.42 -7.24
C ARG A 193 -13.28 -0.04 -6.00
N THR A 194 -13.42 1.22 -5.57
CA THR A 194 -12.91 1.69 -4.29
C THR A 194 -14.08 1.93 -3.35
N PHE A 195 -13.85 1.74 -2.05
CA PHE A 195 -14.87 2.03 -1.04
C PHE A 195 -15.30 3.49 -1.08
N SER A 196 -14.35 4.42 -1.25
CA SER A 196 -14.62 5.85 -1.42
C SER A 196 -15.60 6.16 -2.55
N ALA A 197 -15.45 5.53 -3.72
CA ALA A 197 -16.36 5.76 -4.86
C ALA A 197 -17.76 5.22 -4.57
N TYR A 198 -17.84 4.05 -3.92
CA TYR A 198 -19.12 3.48 -3.47
C TYR A 198 -19.81 4.37 -2.44
N TRP A 199 -19.07 4.83 -1.43
CA TRP A 199 -19.55 5.71 -0.38
C TRP A 199 -20.08 7.02 -0.95
N ALA A 200 -19.30 7.70 -1.78
CA ALA A 200 -19.69 8.97 -2.42
C ALA A 200 -20.98 8.83 -3.25
N HIS A 201 -21.14 7.73 -3.99
CA HIS A 201 -22.32 7.55 -4.84
C HIS A 201 -23.57 7.13 -4.06
N ARG A 202 -23.45 6.28 -3.03
CA ARG A 202 -24.62 5.62 -2.40
C ARG A 202 -24.85 6.01 -0.96
N CYS A 203 -23.80 6.26 -0.19
CA CYS A 203 -23.90 6.44 1.24
C CYS A 203 -23.88 7.91 1.64
N GLU A 204 -23.17 8.77 0.91
CA GLU A 204 -22.96 10.17 1.31
C GLU A 204 -24.26 10.96 1.49
N GLY A 205 -25.20 10.83 0.55
CA GLY A 205 -26.49 11.50 0.62
C GLY A 205 -27.35 11.01 1.79
N GLU A 206 -27.35 9.70 2.04
CA GLU A 206 -28.10 9.07 3.12
C GLU A 206 -27.48 9.39 4.49
N TRP A 207 -26.14 9.38 4.57
CA TRP A 207 -25.38 9.77 5.75
C TRP A 207 -25.64 11.23 6.13
N SER A 208 -25.53 12.15 5.17
CA SER A 208 -25.84 13.57 5.39
C SER A 208 -27.28 13.77 5.88
N THR A 209 -28.22 12.97 5.36
CA THR A 209 -29.62 13.00 5.80
C THR A 209 -29.78 12.47 7.21
N ALA A 210 -29.17 11.33 7.54
CA ALA A 210 -29.18 10.77 8.90
C ALA A 210 -28.54 11.74 9.92
N PHE A 211 -27.41 12.36 9.56
CA PHE A 211 -26.73 13.34 10.40
C PHE A 211 -27.57 14.61 10.60
N ARG A 212 -28.26 15.08 9.57
CA ARG A 212 -29.21 16.21 9.68
C ARG A 212 -30.39 15.88 10.58
N LEU A 213 -30.97 14.68 10.44
CA LEU A 213 -32.04 14.21 11.32
C LEU A 213 -31.56 14.19 12.78
N PHE A 214 -30.46 13.51 13.08
CA PHE A 214 -29.84 13.52 14.41
C PHE A 214 -29.60 14.95 14.94
N SER A 215 -29.04 15.83 14.11
CA SER A 215 -28.77 17.23 14.47
C SER A 215 -30.02 18.06 14.72
N ILE A 216 -31.18 17.70 14.15
CA ILE A 216 -32.47 18.34 14.43
C ILE A 216 -33.09 17.76 15.71
N GLY A 217 -32.90 16.46 15.97
CA GLY A 217 -33.39 15.77 17.16
C GLY A 217 -32.85 16.38 18.46
N VAL A 218 -31.55 16.69 18.51
CA VAL A 218 -30.89 17.24 19.71
C VAL A 218 -31.49 18.59 20.18
N PRO A 219 -31.67 19.61 19.32
CA PRO A 219 -32.41 20.83 19.65
C PRO A 219 -33.85 20.57 20.12
N CYS A 220 -34.59 19.72 19.41
CA CYS A 220 -35.97 19.37 19.78
C CYS A 220 -36.02 18.73 21.17
N PHE A 221 -35.03 17.91 21.51
CA PHE A 221 -34.88 17.31 22.82
C PHE A 221 -34.66 18.33 23.94
N PHE A 222 -33.78 19.33 23.75
CA PHE A 222 -33.59 20.40 24.74
C PHE A 222 -34.85 21.25 24.94
N ILE A 223 -35.57 21.57 23.85
CA ILE A 223 -36.85 22.26 23.92
C ILE A 223 -37.86 21.42 24.72
N ASN A 224 -37.88 20.11 24.48
CA ASN A 224 -38.75 19.18 25.19
C ASN A 224 -38.49 19.18 26.71
N LEU A 225 -37.22 19.20 27.13
CA LEU A 225 -36.84 19.29 28.54
C LEU A 225 -37.20 20.63 29.18
N ALA A 226 -37.05 21.74 28.44
CA ALA A 226 -37.49 23.04 28.90
C ALA A 226 -39.01 23.05 29.13
N LEU A 227 -39.79 22.54 28.17
CA LEU A 227 -41.25 22.40 28.29
C LEU A 227 -41.61 21.51 29.47
N ALA A 228 -40.98 20.34 29.62
CA ALA A 228 -41.20 19.43 30.74
C ALA A 228 -41.02 20.12 32.11
N GLY A 229 -40.02 21.01 32.24
CA GLY A 229 -39.83 21.83 33.43
C GLY A 229 -41.03 22.72 33.75
N TRP A 230 -41.59 23.39 32.74
CA TRP A 230 -42.81 24.20 32.90
C TRP A 230 -44.03 23.37 33.29
N ILE A 231 -44.15 22.16 32.74
CA ILE A 231 -45.25 21.26 33.08
C ILE A 231 -45.11 20.78 34.53
N LYS A 232 -43.91 20.33 34.93
CA LYS A 232 -43.66 19.72 36.23
C LYS A 232 -43.76 20.72 37.38
N PHE A 233 -43.24 21.94 37.19
CA PHE A 233 -43.20 22.97 38.24
C PHE A 233 -44.37 23.96 38.18
N HIS A 234 -45.42 23.68 37.41
CA HIS A 234 -46.58 24.57 37.29
C HIS A 234 -47.27 24.87 38.62
N GLN A 235 -47.27 23.92 39.57
CA GLN A 235 -47.91 24.09 40.88
C GLN A 235 -47.02 24.76 41.93
N ALA A 236 -45.74 25.00 41.63
CA ALA A 236 -44.85 25.69 42.55
C ALA A 236 -45.26 27.16 42.69
N SER A 237 -45.31 27.68 43.91
CA SER A 237 -45.71 29.07 44.19
C SER A 237 -44.79 30.11 43.55
N THR A 238 -43.58 29.71 43.15
CA THR A 238 -42.61 30.56 42.44
C THR A 238 -42.14 29.89 41.14
N PRO A 239 -42.14 30.60 40.00
CA PRO A 239 -41.67 30.06 38.70
C PRO A 239 -40.14 29.99 38.60
N THR A 240 -39.43 30.08 39.73
CA THR A 240 -37.96 30.12 39.79
C THR A 240 -37.34 28.81 39.30
N ALA A 241 -37.92 27.66 39.65
CA ALA A 241 -37.42 26.35 39.22
C ALA A 241 -37.58 26.14 37.70
N ALA A 242 -38.75 26.45 37.13
CA ALA A 242 -39.01 26.31 35.70
C ALA A 242 -38.15 27.26 34.85
N SER A 243 -37.98 28.50 35.31
CA SER A 243 -37.12 29.49 34.65
C SER A 243 -35.64 29.10 34.69
N LEU A 244 -35.16 28.55 35.82
CA LEU A 244 -33.79 28.03 35.93
C LEU A 244 -33.53 26.90 34.94
N VAL A 245 -34.42 25.89 34.89
CA VAL A 245 -34.31 24.77 33.94
C VAL A 245 -34.31 25.27 32.50
N THR A 246 -35.21 26.19 32.16
CA THR A 246 -35.29 26.78 30.81
C THR A 246 -34.03 27.55 30.45
N CYS A 247 -33.45 28.30 31.40
CA CYS A 247 -32.20 29.02 31.21
C CYS A 247 -31.04 28.06 30.93
N CYS A 248 -30.88 27.02 31.78
CA CYS A 248 -29.85 26.00 31.60
C CYS A 248 -29.99 25.27 30.25
N MET A 249 -31.21 24.85 29.89
CA MET A 249 -31.48 24.20 28.60
C MET A 249 -31.27 25.15 27.41
N GLY A 250 -31.62 26.43 27.56
CA GLY A 250 -31.41 27.45 26.54
C GLY A 250 -29.91 27.71 26.26
N VAL A 251 -29.09 27.77 27.30
CA VAL A 251 -27.62 27.88 27.16
C VAL A 251 -27.04 26.64 26.48
N ALA A 252 -27.47 25.44 26.90
CA ALA A 252 -27.05 24.19 26.28
C ALA A 252 -27.45 24.11 24.79
N LEU A 253 -28.66 24.55 24.45
CA LEU A 253 -29.17 24.64 23.09
C LEU A 253 -28.32 25.60 22.23
N LEU A 254 -28.04 26.81 22.73
CA LEU A 254 -27.21 27.78 22.01
C LEU A 254 -25.79 27.26 21.77
N TRP A 255 -25.21 26.60 22.77
CA TRP A 255 -23.89 25.97 22.65
C TRP A 255 -23.89 24.82 21.64
N ASN A 256 -24.95 24.00 21.66
CA ASN A 256 -25.13 22.92 20.70
C ASN A 256 -25.28 23.46 19.27
N LEU A 257 -26.14 24.45 19.05
CA LEU A 257 -26.32 25.09 17.74
C LEU A 257 -25.03 25.74 17.24
N TYR A 258 -24.27 26.40 18.11
CA TYR A 258 -22.96 26.95 17.76
C TYR A 258 -21.98 25.85 17.34
N THR A 259 -21.92 24.75 18.09
CA THR A 259 -21.05 23.60 17.79
C THR A 259 -21.45 22.94 16.47
N HIS A 260 -22.74 22.70 16.23
CA HIS A 260 -23.24 22.14 14.98
C HIS A 260 -23.04 23.08 13.79
N HIS A 261 -23.21 24.39 13.96
CA HIS A 261 -22.98 25.33 12.87
C HIS A 261 -21.49 25.45 12.52
N LYS A 262 -20.62 25.45 13.53
CA LYS A 262 -19.17 25.50 13.36
C LYS A 262 -18.64 24.23 12.70
N TRP A 263 -18.95 23.06 13.25
CA TRP A 263 -18.36 21.78 12.81
C TRP A 263 -19.19 21.07 11.74
N GLY A 264 -20.50 21.25 11.73
CA GLY A 264 -21.39 20.59 10.76
C GLY A 264 -21.09 20.97 9.32
N ARG A 265 -20.60 22.20 9.05
CA ARG A 265 -20.15 22.57 7.71
C ARG A 265 -18.90 21.79 7.28
N TYR A 266 -17.93 21.63 8.17
CA TYR A 266 -16.71 20.88 7.86
C TYR A 266 -16.99 19.38 7.69
N LEU A 267 -17.78 18.79 8.59
CA LEU A 267 -18.18 17.39 8.52
C LEU A 267 -18.95 17.06 7.22
N LEU A 268 -19.69 18.04 6.67
CA LEU A 268 -20.42 17.87 5.41
C LEU A 268 -19.61 18.28 4.15
N GLN A 269 -18.42 18.88 4.31
CA GLN A 269 -17.59 19.39 3.20
C GLN A 269 -16.30 18.58 2.96
N ASP A 270 -15.74 17.91 3.98
CA ASP A 270 -14.40 17.30 3.92
C ASP A 270 -14.25 16.22 2.83
N GLU A 271 -15.32 15.54 2.43
CA GLU A 271 -15.25 14.44 1.43
C GLU A 271 -14.93 14.92 0.00
N ALA A 272 -15.28 16.17 -0.35
CA ALA A 272 -14.91 16.74 -1.64
C ALA A 272 -13.41 17.06 -1.73
N ALA A 273 -12.80 17.45 -0.60
CA ALA A 273 -11.36 17.67 -0.49
C ALA A 273 -10.58 16.35 -0.44
N GLU A 274 -11.19 15.28 0.09
CA GLU A 274 -10.60 13.93 0.09
C GLU A 274 -10.60 13.28 -1.30
N GLN A 275 -11.62 13.55 -2.14
CA GLN A 275 -11.57 13.28 -3.58
C GLN A 275 -10.42 14.01 -4.26
N ASP A 276 -10.18 15.27 -3.90
CA ASP A 276 -9.04 16.06 -4.35
C ASP A 276 -7.70 15.54 -3.78
N ALA A 277 -7.68 14.89 -2.61
CA ALA A 277 -6.50 14.24 -2.03
C ALA A 277 -6.20 12.88 -2.70
N GLY A 278 -7.24 12.13 -3.07
CA GLY A 278 -7.14 11.02 -4.04
C GLY A 278 -6.59 11.49 -5.39
N LEU A 279 -6.91 12.73 -5.76
CA LEU A 279 -6.29 13.46 -6.86
C LEU A 279 -4.90 14.03 -6.51
N ARG A 280 -4.50 14.28 -5.28
CA ARG A 280 -3.11 14.71 -4.97
C ARG A 280 -2.12 13.55 -4.96
N LEU A 281 -2.59 12.32 -4.75
CA LEU A 281 -1.88 11.10 -5.19
C LEU A 281 -1.68 11.07 -6.72
N THR A 282 -2.29 11.98 -7.49
CA THR A 282 -2.07 12.20 -8.93
C THR A 282 -0.91 13.15 -9.25
N GLN A 283 0.03 13.38 -8.34
CA GLN A 283 1.38 13.78 -8.78
C GLN A 283 2.10 12.59 -9.42
N PRO A 284 2.81 12.77 -10.55
CA PRO A 284 3.48 11.68 -11.24
C PRO A 284 4.52 11.05 -10.32
N PRO A 285 4.50 9.73 -10.09
CA PRO A 285 5.60 9.08 -9.40
C PRO A 285 6.86 9.29 -10.23
N VAL A 286 7.88 9.89 -9.61
CA VAL A 286 9.20 10.04 -10.19
C VAL A 286 9.92 8.73 -9.90
N GLY A 287 10.05 7.82 -10.88
CA GLY A 287 10.69 6.54 -10.62
C GLY A 287 10.54 5.51 -11.73
N LEU A 288 11.34 4.46 -11.60
CA LEU A 288 11.37 3.30 -12.49
C LEU A 288 10.10 2.45 -12.33
N PRO A 289 9.77 1.55 -13.28
CA PRO A 289 8.58 0.69 -13.22
C PRO A 289 8.56 -0.28 -12.03
N PHE A 290 9.56 -0.24 -11.16
CA PHE A 290 9.66 -0.98 -9.91
C PHE A 290 9.47 -0.08 -8.67
N ASP A 291 9.56 1.25 -8.74
CA ASP A 291 9.50 2.12 -7.55
C ASP A 291 8.09 2.33 -6.97
N TRP A 292 7.09 1.63 -7.48
CA TRP A 292 5.68 1.78 -7.09
C TRP A 292 5.37 1.29 -5.68
N HIS A 293 6.24 0.47 -5.09
CA HIS A 293 6.16 0.10 -3.69
C HIS A 293 6.80 1.13 -2.75
N LEU A 294 7.60 2.09 -3.25
CA LEU A 294 8.16 3.13 -2.40
C LEU A 294 7.06 4.14 -2.01
N PRO A 295 7.00 4.55 -0.72
CA PRO A 295 6.19 5.71 -0.33
C PRO A 295 6.59 6.90 -1.21
N GLN A 296 5.61 7.69 -1.66
CA GLN A 296 5.90 8.90 -2.43
C GLN A 296 6.83 9.79 -1.60
N MET A 297 8.11 9.88 -1.98
CA MET A 297 8.97 10.92 -1.44
C MET A 297 8.39 12.24 -1.92
N SER A 298 7.97 13.08 -0.98
CA SER A 298 7.60 14.44 -1.31
C SER A 298 8.81 15.09 -1.98
N LEU A 299 8.62 15.80 -3.09
CA LEU A 299 9.70 16.54 -3.76
C LEU A 299 10.39 17.56 -2.84
N SER A 300 9.80 17.88 -1.68
CA SER A 300 10.43 18.66 -0.62
C SER A 300 11.55 17.93 0.12
N ASP A 301 11.55 16.59 0.14
CA ASP A 301 12.51 15.77 0.91
C ASP A 301 13.67 15.23 0.06
N ALA A 302 13.73 15.55 -1.25
CA ALA A 302 14.85 15.16 -2.10
C ALA A 302 16.16 15.79 -1.58
N PRO A 303 17.22 14.99 -1.34
CA PRO A 303 18.48 15.50 -0.84
C PRO A 303 19.04 16.57 -1.77
N ALA A 304 19.59 17.64 -1.20
CA ALA A 304 20.06 18.83 -1.93
C ALA A 304 21.03 18.52 -3.09
N SER A 305 21.67 17.35 -3.10
CA SER A 305 22.55 16.88 -4.17
C SER A 305 21.85 16.70 -5.53
N GLU A 306 20.56 16.35 -5.58
CA GLU A 306 19.82 16.21 -6.84
C GLU A 306 19.39 17.55 -7.46
N ARG A 307 19.22 18.59 -6.63
CA ARG A 307 18.93 19.95 -7.12
C ARG A 307 20.14 20.54 -7.85
N THR A 308 21.34 20.34 -7.29
CA THR A 308 22.59 20.83 -7.90
C THR A 308 22.91 20.12 -9.22
N ALA A 309 22.62 18.82 -9.34
CA ALA A 309 22.83 18.07 -10.58
C ALA A 309 21.90 18.51 -11.72
N ARG A 310 20.66 18.91 -11.41
CA ARG A 310 19.71 19.44 -12.40
C ARG A 310 20.06 20.86 -12.85
N GLU A 311 20.55 21.71 -11.96
CA GLU A 311 21.01 23.06 -12.32
C GLU A 311 22.29 23.03 -13.18
N LEU A 312 23.23 22.12 -12.88
CA LEU A 312 24.43 21.92 -13.70
C LEU A 312 24.13 21.31 -15.09
N GLY A 313 23.12 20.43 -15.19
CA GLY A 313 22.71 19.83 -16.46
C GLY A 313 21.96 20.76 -17.41
N GLN A 314 21.27 21.80 -16.90
CA GLN A 314 20.58 22.80 -17.73
C GLN A 314 21.52 23.92 -18.20
N GLY A 315 22.60 24.21 -17.48
CA GLY A 315 23.60 25.21 -17.90
C GLY A 315 24.48 24.81 -19.10
N LEU A 316 24.64 23.50 -19.36
CA LEU A 316 25.53 22.98 -20.40
C LEU A 316 24.86 22.77 -21.78
N ARG A 317 23.55 23.03 -21.92
CA ARG A 317 22.85 22.88 -23.22
C ARG A 317 22.86 24.11 -24.11
N HIS A 318 23.51 25.20 -23.71
CA HIS A 318 23.54 26.45 -24.48
C HIS A 318 24.89 26.85 -25.09
N GLN A 319 25.87 25.94 -25.16
CA GLN A 319 27.14 26.24 -25.83
C GLN A 319 27.31 25.46 -27.15
N GLU A 320 26.97 26.17 -28.23
CA GLU A 320 27.42 26.09 -29.62
C GLU A 320 27.98 24.76 -30.17
N SER A 321 27.25 24.19 -31.15
CA SER A 321 27.79 23.24 -32.12
C SER A 321 28.40 23.98 -33.33
N PRO A 322 29.64 23.72 -33.74
CA PRO A 322 30.17 24.16 -35.03
C PRO A 322 29.77 23.17 -36.16
N PRO A 323 29.87 23.59 -37.44
CA PRO A 323 29.30 22.85 -38.57
C PRO A 323 30.13 21.62 -38.95
N VAL A 324 29.40 20.58 -39.37
CA VAL A 324 29.86 19.30 -39.88
C VAL A 324 30.54 19.49 -41.24
N GLN A 325 31.74 18.93 -41.40
CA GLN A 325 32.44 18.79 -42.67
C GLN A 325 32.60 17.29 -42.96
N ASP A 326 32.01 16.84 -44.06
CA ASP A 326 32.09 15.48 -44.59
C ASP A 326 33.53 15.08 -44.88
N GLN A 327 33.94 13.89 -44.42
CA GLN A 327 34.97 13.11 -45.10
C GLN A 327 34.82 11.60 -44.85
N ASP A 328 34.80 10.90 -45.98
CA ASP A 328 34.70 9.46 -46.17
C ASP A 328 35.88 8.64 -45.61
N GLN A 329 35.56 7.37 -45.32
CA GLN A 329 36.41 6.17 -45.39
C GLN A 329 37.64 6.06 -44.46
N ALA A 330 37.62 5.06 -43.57
CA ALA A 330 38.53 3.92 -43.66
C ALA A 330 38.21 2.81 -42.65
N LEU A 331 38.31 1.59 -43.19
CA LEU A 331 38.17 0.26 -42.62
C LEU A 331 39.41 -0.12 -41.79
N VAL A 332 39.32 -0.31 -40.47
CA VAL A 332 40.34 -1.05 -39.68
C VAL A 332 39.71 -1.71 -38.43
N GLN A 333 39.68 -3.03 -38.41
CA GLN A 333 39.94 -3.89 -37.24
C GLN A 333 41.25 -4.67 -37.54
N PRO A 334 41.89 -5.38 -36.60
CA PRO A 334 41.63 -5.56 -35.17
C PRO A 334 42.88 -5.27 -34.29
N GLN A 335 42.74 -5.18 -32.97
CA GLN A 335 43.87 -5.49 -32.10
C GLN A 335 43.44 -6.17 -30.80
N VAL A 336 43.98 -7.38 -30.66
CA VAL A 336 44.02 -8.24 -29.48
C VAL A 336 44.97 -7.60 -28.47
N THR A 337 44.52 -7.41 -27.24
CA THR A 337 45.41 -7.16 -26.09
C THR A 337 45.27 -8.29 -25.09
N SER A 338 46.28 -9.16 -25.11
CA SER A 338 46.67 -10.06 -24.04
C SER A 338 47.52 -9.31 -23.01
N LEU A 339 47.13 -9.37 -21.74
CA LEU A 339 47.90 -9.06 -20.54
C LEU A 339 47.07 -9.69 -19.40
N GLY A 340 47.55 -10.50 -18.48
CA GLY A 340 48.88 -10.97 -18.12
C GLY A 340 48.65 -11.74 -16.81
N GLU A 341 49.29 -12.89 -16.68
CA GLU A 341 49.32 -13.70 -15.47
C GLU A 341 49.91 -12.90 -14.30
N ASP A 342 49.30 -13.02 -13.12
CA ASP A 342 50.01 -12.99 -11.85
C ASP A 342 49.31 -13.97 -10.89
N GLY A 343 50.01 -15.05 -10.57
CA GLY A 343 49.60 -16.01 -9.58
C GLY A 343 50.00 -15.58 -8.17
N ALA A 344 49.17 -15.90 -7.19
CA ALA A 344 49.61 -16.17 -5.82
C ALA A 344 48.59 -17.03 -5.07
N THR A 345 49.03 -18.24 -4.76
CA THR A 345 48.52 -19.20 -3.80
C THR A 345 48.33 -18.61 -2.40
N ASN A 346 47.24 -18.95 -1.69
CA ASN A 346 47.36 -19.68 -0.42
C ASN A 346 46.02 -20.15 0.20
N HIS A 347 46.12 -21.38 0.70
CA HIS A 347 45.36 -22.15 1.67
C HIS A 347 44.36 -21.45 2.61
N GLY A 348 43.25 -22.15 2.88
CA GLY A 348 42.38 -21.89 4.02
C GLY A 348 41.18 -22.84 4.09
N GLU A 349 41.41 -24.09 4.50
CA GLU A 349 40.39 -25.01 5.04
C GLU A 349 39.55 -24.34 6.13
N ALA A 350 38.22 -24.46 6.04
CA ALA A 350 37.35 -24.63 7.20
C ALA A 350 36.00 -25.19 6.75
N ALA A 351 35.88 -26.52 6.80
CA ALA A 351 34.61 -27.21 6.90
C ALA A 351 33.98 -26.89 8.26
N VAL A 352 32.71 -26.50 8.28
CA VAL A 352 31.87 -26.58 9.48
C VAL A 352 30.64 -27.38 9.12
N CYS A 353 30.67 -28.65 9.49
CA CYS A 353 29.49 -29.47 9.68
C CYS A 353 28.67 -28.89 10.84
N ILE A 354 27.35 -28.74 10.64
CA ILE A 354 26.40 -28.67 11.75
C ILE A 354 25.35 -29.73 11.49
N ASP A 355 25.55 -30.89 12.13
CA ASP A 355 24.50 -31.82 12.50
C ASP A 355 24.29 -31.68 14.01
N GLY A 356 23.04 -31.51 14.45
CA GLY A 356 22.72 -31.28 15.85
C GLY A 356 21.23 -31.27 16.11
N THR A 357 20.73 -32.44 16.47
CA THR A 357 19.34 -32.83 16.75
C THR A 357 18.74 -32.27 18.06
N LEU A 358 17.41 -32.42 18.13
CA LEU A 358 16.55 -32.57 19.32
C LEU A 358 16.17 -31.32 20.15
N SER A 359 14.88 -30.95 20.08
CA SER A 359 14.00 -31.14 21.25
C SER A 359 12.50 -31.02 20.93
N THR A 360 11.81 -32.06 21.40
CA THR A 360 10.40 -32.22 21.77
C THR A 360 9.68 -30.97 22.31
N VAL A 361 8.53 -30.66 21.71
CA VAL A 361 7.37 -29.95 22.30
C VAL A 361 6.16 -30.63 21.66
N GLY A 362 5.14 -31.17 22.32
CA GLY A 362 4.58 -30.95 23.64
C GLY A 362 3.07 -31.14 23.42
N SER A 363 2.55 -32.30 23.82
CA SER A 363 1.17 -32.71 23.62
C SER A 363 0.19 -31.75 24.32
N CYS A 364 -0.83 -31.27 23.60
CA CYS A 364 -1.96 -30.54 24.17
C CYS A 364 -3.06 -31.54 24.61
N PRO A 365 -3.60 -31.44 25.84
CA PRO A 365 -4.72 -32.27 26.27
C PRO A 365 -6.06 -31.72 25.77
N GLN A 366 -6.92 -32.62 25.29
CA GLN A 366 -8.34 -32.40 25.06
C GLN A 366 -9.07 -32.11 26.39
N PRO A 367 -9.97 -31.12 26.46
CA PRO A 367 -10.90 -31.00 27.57
C PRO A 367 -12.08 -31.97 27.39
N GLN A 368 -12.26 -32.84 28.38
CA GLN A 368 -13.48 -33.63 28.60
C GLN A 368 -14.63 -32.69 28.96
N TRP A 369 -15.76 -32.82 28.27
CA TRP A 369 -17.03 -32.26 28.73
C TRP A 369 -17.71 -33.29 29.63
N ALA A 370 -17.93 -32.91 30.89
CA ALA A 370 -18.78 -33.63 31.81
C ALA A 370 -20.25 -33.21 31.61
N THR A 371 -21.11 -34.17 31.89
CA THR A 371 -22.58 -34.18 32.03
C THR A 371 -23.17 -33.04 32.83
#